data_AF-A0A392VZ02-F1
#
_entry.id   AF-A0A392VZ02-F1
#
_cell.length_a   1.000
_cell.length_b   1.000
_cell.length_c   1.000
_cell.angle_alpha   90.00
_cell.angle_beta   90.00
_cell.angle_gamma   90.00
#
_symmetry.space_group_name_H-M   'P 1'
#
loop_
_entity.id
_entity.type
_entity.pdbx_description
1 polymer ?
#
loop_
_entity_poly.entity_id
_entity_poly.type
_entity_poly.pdbx_seq_one_letter_code
_entity_poly.pdbx_strand_id
1 'polypeptide(L)' 'MKAGESVNEYFARTLTIANRMRIHGEKMEDVTIIEKILRSMTSKFDYV' A
#
# COMPACT_ATOMS: atom_id res chain seq x y z
N MET A 1 -0.39 7.21 3.71
CA MET A 1 -1.20 8.00 2.77
C MET A 1 -0.96 9.49 3.04
N LYS A 2 -0.74 10.30 2.00
CA LYS A 2 -0.49 11.74 2.17
C LYS A 2 -1.81 12.50 2.41
N ALA A 3 -1.73 13.67 3.06
CA ALA A 3 -2.91 14.53 3.20
C ALA A 3 -3.40 15.00 1.82
N GLY A 4 -4.70 14.85 1.56
CA GLY A 4 -5.31 15.19 0.27
C GLY A 4 -5.14 14.13 -0.84
N GLU A 5 -4.35 13.08 -0.61
CA GLU A 5 -4.22 11.95 -1.55
C GLU A 5 -5.50 11.10 -1.54
N SER A 6 -5.98 10.72 -2.71
CA SER A 6 -7.13 9.80 -2.79
C SER A 6 -6.70 8.36 -2.44
N VAL A 7 -7.63 7.55 -1.96
CA VAL A 7 -7.37 6.13 -1.68
C VAL A 7 -6.86 5.43 -2.94
N ASN A 8 -7.49 5.66 -4.09
CA ASN A 8 -7.07 5.04 -5.35
C ASN A 8 -5.64 5.42 -5.75
N GLU A 9 -5.26 6.69 -5.62
CA GLU A 9 -3.90 7.15 -5.91
C GLU A 9 -2.86 6.52 -4.96
N TYR A 10 -3.20 6.42 -3.67
CA TYR A 10 -2.36 5.77 -2.69
C TYR A 10 -2.13 4.27 -2.99
N PHE A 11 -3.21 3.55 -3.34
CA PHE A 11 -3.16 2.14 -3.73
C PHE A 11 -2.34 1.94 -5.02
N ALA A 12 -2.58 2.74 -6.06
CA ALA A 12 -1.85 2.66 -7.33
C ALA A 12 -0.33 2.87 -7.13
N ARG A 13 0.06 3.87 -6.33
CA ARG A 13 1.47 4.15 -6.05
C ARG A 13 2.11 3.02 -5.25
N THR A 14 1.42 2.49 -4.25
CA THR A 14 1.94 1.42 -3.40
C THR A 14 2.10 0.10 -4.17
N LEU A 15 1.12 -0.24 -5.01
CA LEU A 15 1.20 -1.42 -5.88
C LEU A 15 2.31 -1.29 -6.92
N THR A 16 2.54 -0.10 -7.46
CA THR A 16 3.68 0.14 -8.37
C THR A 16 5.03 -0.14 -7.70
N ILE A 17 5.19 0.25 -6.42
CA ILE A 17 6.39 -0.03 -5.65
C ILE A 17 6.53 -1.54 -5.41
N ALA A 18 5.46 -2.20 -4.95
CA ALA A 18 5.47 -3.64 -4.72
C ALA A 18 5.79 -4.45 -5.99
N ASN A 19 5.23 -4.05 -7.13
CA ASN A 19 5.53 -4.66 -8.43
C ASN A 19 7.00 -4.48 -8.82
N ARG A 20 7.58 -3.30 -8.59
CA ARG A 20 9.02 -3.10 -8.80
C ARG A 20 9.84 -4.03 -7.93
N MET A 21 9.51 -4.16 -6.64
CA MET A 21 10.26 -5.04 -5.72
C MET A 21 10.16 -6.51 -6.16
N ARG A 22 8.96 -6.97 -6.57
CA ARG A 22 8.75 -8.32 -7.14
C ARG A 22 9.61 -8.58 -8.38
N ILE A 23 9.70 -7.61 -9.30
CA ILE A 23 10.53 -7.74 -10.52
C ILE A 23 12.02 -7.91 -10.18
N HIS A 24 12.48 -7.32 -9.07
CA HIS A 24 13.88 -7.45 -8.62
C HIS A 24 14.13 -8.75 -7.82
N GLY A 25 13.16 -9.68 -7.79
CA GLY A 25 13.29 -10.98 -7.11
C GLY A 25 12.96 -10.94 -5.63
N GLU A 26 12.50 -9.81 -5.09
CA GLU A 26 11.99 -9.79 -3.72
C GLU A 26 10.66 -10.54 -3.64
N LYS A 27 10.62 -11.59 -2.82
CA LYS A 27 9.39 -12.33 -2.53
C LYS A 27 8.55 -11.51 -1.56
N MET A 28 7.64 -10.71 -2.09
CA MET A 28 6.59 -10.06 -1.32
C MET A 28 5.28 -10.85 -1.44
N GLU A 29 4.79 -11.35 -0.32
CA GLU A 29 3.45 -11.91 -0.23
C GLU A 29 2.40 -10.80 -0.25
N ASP A 30 1.26 -11.08 -0.90
CA ASP A 30 0.20 -10.08 -1.05
C ASP A 30 -0.37 -9.65 0.32
N VAL A 31 -0.38 -10.56 1.30
CA VAL A 31 -0.79 -10.28 2.69
C VAL A 31 0.11 -9.20 3.31
N THR A 32 1.44 -9.34 3.19
CA THR A 32 2.40 -8.36 3.70
C THR A 32 2.22 -6.98 3.07
N ILE A 33 1.85 -6.93 1.79
CA ILE A 33 1.58 -5.67 1.08
C ILE A 33 0.30 -5.03 1.62
N ILE A 34 -0.78 -5.80 1.78
CA ILE A 34 -2.06 -5.32 2.31
C ILE A 34 -1.90 -4.83 3.76
N GLU A 35 -1.19 -5.56 4.61
CA GLU A 35 -0.92 -5.13 5.99
C GLU A 35 -0.18 -3.80 6.04
N LYS A 36 0.86 -3.63 5.21
CA LYS A 36 1.60 -2.36 5.10
C LYS A 36 0.73 -1.21 4.62
N ILE A 37 -0.18 -1.47 3.66
CA ILE A 37 -1.15 -0.49 3.17
C ILE A 37 -2.05 -0.06 4.32
N LEU A 38 -2.74 -0.99 4.98
CA LEU A 38 -3.69 -0.70 6.05
C LEU A 38 -3.01 0.05 7.21
N ARG A 39 -1.85 -0.41 7.67
CA ARG A 39 -1.10 0.24 8.75
C ARG A 39 -0.58 1.64 8.40
N SER A 40 -0.44 1.95 7.12
CA SER A 40 0.06 3.25 6.63
C SER A 40 -1.06 4.15 6.09
N MET A 41 -2.32 3.69 6.12
CA MET A 41 -3.48 4.50 5.80
C MET A 41 -3.73 5.54 6.89
N THR A 42 -4.48 6.59 6.54
CA THR A 42 -4.87 7.59 7.54
C THR A 42 -5.92 6.99 8.47
N SER A 43 -5.89 7.35 9.74
CA SER A 43 -6.85 6.88 10.76
C SER A 43 -8.32 7.19 10.44
N LYS A 44 -8.58 8.08 9.47
CA LYS A 44 -9.92 8.29 8.90
C LYS A 44 -10.55 7.01 8.33
N PHE A 45 -9.73 6.03 7.94
CA PHE A 45 -10.17 4.76 7.39
C PHE A 45 -10.06 3.59 8.38
N ASP A 46 -9.64 3.85 9.63
CA ASP A 46 -9.72 2.86 10.72
C ASP A 46 -11.18 2.79 11.19
N TYR A 47 -11.94 1.85 10.62
CA TYR A 47 -13.27 1.49 11.11
C TYR A 47 -13.14 0.22 11.97
N VAL A 48 -13.58 0.31 13.23
CA VAL A 48 -13.73 -0.81 14.18
C VAL A 48 -15.22 -1.05 14.40
#